data_AF-A0A7X6DMH4-F1
#
_entry.id   AF-A0A7X6DMH4-F1
#
_cell.length_a   1.000
_cell.length_b   1.000
_cell.length_c   1.000
_cell.angle_alpha   90.00
_cell.angle_beta   90.00
_cell.angle_gamma   90.00
#
_symmetry.space_group_name_H-M   'P 1'
#
loop_
_entity.id
_entity.type
_entity.pdbx_description
1 polymer ?
#
loop_
_entity_poly.entity_id
_entity_poly.type
_entity_poly.pdbx_seq_one_letter_code
_entity_poly.pdbx_strand_id
1 'polypeptide(L)' 'MYAVAEVVDEACVAHKGCRLCIMYCPEADTILFDKTKKVAVVVEQRCKGCELCVVVCSAAKHNAIRLVHR' A
#
# COMPACT_ATOMS: atom_id res chain seq x y z
N MET A 1 2.02 -20.26 -2.30
CA MET A 1 2.05 -18.96 -2.98
C MET A 1 0.96 -18.11 -2.36
N TYR A 2 1.29 -16.97 -1.76
CA TYR A 2 0.31 -16.05 -1.19
C TYR A 2 0.37 -14.71 -1.91
N ALA A 3 -0.78 -14.04 -1.98
CA ALA A 3 -0.88 -12.72 -2.56
C ALA A 3 -0.42 -11.67 -1.53
N VAL A 4 0.42 -10.74 -1.97
CA VAL A 4 0.92 -9.63 -1.15
C VAL A 4 0.81 -8.33 -1.94
N ALA A 5 0.47 -7.24 -1.26
CA ALA A 5 0.45 -5.92 -1.86
C ALA A 5 1.88 -5.37 -1.98
N GLU A 6 2.18 -4.72 -3.10
CA GLU A 6 3.45 -4.07 -3.36
C GLU A 6 3.19 -2.62 -3.80
N VAL A 7 3.90 -1.68 -3.18
CA VAL A 7 3.83 -0.26 -3.52
C VAL A 7 4.89 0.05 -4.57
N VAL A 8 4.50 0.75 -5.63
CA VAL A 8 5.41 1.30 -6.63
C VAL A 8 5.84 2.69 -6.17
N ASP A 9 7.07 2.81 -5.64
CA ASP A 9 7.61 4.03 -5.02
C ASP A 9 7.41 5.28 -5.90
N GLU A 10 7.65 5.16 -7.21
CA GLU A 10 7.57 6.23 -8.21
C GLU A 10 6.15 6.79 -8.42
N ALA A 11 5.13 5.94 -8.26
CA ALA A 11 3.72 6.32 -8.41
C ALA A 11 3.10 6.78 -7.08
N CYS A 12 3.75 6.51 -5.94
CA CYS A 12 3.20 6.78 -4.63
C CYS A 12 3.21 8.27 -4.29
N VAL A 13 2.04 8.84 -4.01
CA VAL A 13 1.90 10.26 -3.63
C VAL A 13 1.83 10.49 -2.12
N ALA A 14 2.32 9.54 -1.31
CA ALA A 14 2.36 9.71 0.15
C ALA A 14 3.21 10.92 0.57
N HIS A 15 4.19 11.34 -0.24
CA HIS A 15 4.95 12.57 -0.04
C HIS A 15 4.07 13.84 -0.10
N LYS A 16 2.91 13.79 -0.77
CA LYS A 16 1.89 14.87 -0.82
C LYS A 16 0.83 14.75 0.28
N GLY A 17 0.95 13.78 1.18
CA GLY A 17 0.06 13.59 2.33
C GLY A 17 -1.01 12.50 2.18
N CYS A 18 -1.07 11.77 1.05
CA CYS A 18 -2.03 10.67 0.91
C CYS A 18 -1.73 9.53 1.90
N ARG A 19 -2.74 9.07 2.65
CA ARG A 19 -2.63 7.99 3.64
C ARG A 19 -3.75 6.95 3.54
N LEU A 20 -4.52 6.97 2.45
CA LEU A 20 -5.72 6.14 2.31
C LEU A 20 -5.42 4.64 2.44
N CYS A 21 -4.38 4.12 1.79
CA CYS A 21 -4.03 2.71 1.91
C CYS A 21 -3.70 2.29 3.35
N ILE A 22 -3.07 3.17 4.13
CA ILE A 22 -2.76 2.95 5.56
C ILE A 22 -4.04 2.93 6.38
N MET A 23 -4.94 3.91 6.16
CA MET A 23 -6.20 4.02 6.92
C MET A 23 -7.21 2.92 6.60
N TYR A 24 -7.23 2.45 5.37
CA TYR A 24 -8.20 1.42 4.92
C TYR A 24 -7.65 0.00 5.02
N CYS A 25 -6.38 -0.21 5.37
CA CYS A 25 -5.90 -1.56 5.60
C CYS A 25 -6.63 -2.15 6.83
N PRO A 26 -7.30 -3.30 6.70
CA PRO A 26 -8.01 -3.90 7.85
C PRO A 26 -7.04 -4.43 8.90
N GLU A 27 -5.79 -4.68 8.51
CA GLU A 27 -4.74 -5.19 9.38
C GLU A 27 -3.88 -4.03 9.90
N ALA A 28 -3.91 -3.83 11.23
CA ALA A 28 -3.06 -2.84 11.88
C ALA A 28 -1.58 -3.02 11.51
N ASP A 29 -0.84 -1.92 11.41
CA ASP A 29 0.61 -1.88 11.16
C ASP A 29 1.08 -2.66 9.92
N THR A 30 0.20 -2.89 8.95
CA THR A 30 0.52 -3.65 7.73
C THR A 30 1.02 -2.75 6.61
N ILE A 31 0.54 -1.51 6.56
CA ILE A 31 1.03 -0.50 5.62
C ILE A 31 1.50 0.68 6.45
N LEU A 32 2.76 1.09 6.24
CA LEU A 32 3.40 2.13 7.03
C LEU A 32 3.88 3.25 6.11
N PHE A 33 4.05 4.44 6.66
CA PHE A 33 4.71 5.54 5.94
C PHE A 33 6.21 5.51 6.21
N ASP A 34 6.99 5.26 5.17
CA ASP A 34 8.45 5.38 5.22
C ASP A 34 8.83 6.86 5.25
N LYS A 35 9.40 7.32 6.36
CA LYS A 35 9.78 8.74 6.56
C LYS A 35 10.97 9.17 5.71
N THR A 36 11.81 8.23 5.29
CA THR A 36 13.02 8.48 4.50
C THR A 36 12.65 8.61 3.02
N LYS A 37 11.96 7.61 2.48
CA LYS A 37 11.51 7.58 1.07
C LYS A 37 10.27 8.44 0.83
N LYS A 38 9.50 8.74 1.88
CA LYS A 38 8.21 9.44 1.82
C LYS A 38 7.16 8.71 0.97
N VAL A 39 7.19 7.38 1.00
CA VAL A 39 6.23 6.48 0.32
C VAL A 39 5.53 5.58 1.34
N ALA A 40 4.46 4.91 0.93
CA ALA A 40 3.88 3.83 1.71
C ALA A 40 4.70 2.54 1.51
N VAL A 41 4.85 1.72 2.54
CA VAL A 41 5.54 0.42 2.48
C VAL A 41 4.68 -0.66 3.12
N VAL A 42 4.70 -1.87 2.56
CA VAL A 42 3.91 -3.01 3.05
C VAL A 42 4.79 -3.92 3.88
N VAL A 43 4.34 -4.23 5.10
CA VAL A 43 4.94 -5.26 5.95
C VAL A 43 4.42 -6.61 5.46
N GLU A 44 5.17 -7.27 4.59
CA GLU A 44 4.71 -8.47 3.86
C GLU A 44 4.20 -9.59 4.78
N GLN A 45 4.82 -9.78 5.95
CA GLN A 45 4.44 -10.80 6.93
C GLN A 45 3.04 -10.58 7.55
N ARG A 46 2.51 -9.35 7.48
CA ARG A 46 1.18 -9.00 7.99
C ARG A 46 0.12 -8.94 6.89
N CYS A 47 0.54 -8.76 5.64
CA CYS A 47 -0.37 -8.62 4.52
C CYS A 47 -1.17 -9.90 4.28
N LYS A 48 -2.49 -9.79 4.19
CA LYS A 48 -3.41 -10.90 3.89
C LYS A 48 -3.85 -10.95 2.42
N GLY A 49 -3.32 -10.07 1.57
CA GLY A 49 -3.65 -10.05 0.15
C GLY A 49 -5.10 -9.69 -0.17
N CYS A 50 -5.80 -8.94 0.70
CA CYS A 50 -7.23 -8.62 0.54
C CYS A 50 -7.55 -7.53 -0.50
N GLU A 51 -6.54 -6.98 -1.18
CA GLU A 51 -6.66 -5.98 -2.27
C GLU A 51 -7.28 -4.62 -1.93
N LEU A 52 -7.78 -4.39 -0.71
CA LEU A 52 -8.45 -3.13 -0.36
C LEU A 52 -7.55 -1.89 -0.56
N CYS A 53 -6.25 -2.02 -0.30
CA CYS A 53 -5.26 -0.97 -0.56
C CYS A 53 -5.10 -0.65 -2.05
N VAL A 54 -5.21 -1.65 -2.94
CA VAL A 54 -5.19 -1.47 -4.40
C VAL A 54 -6.43 -0.70 -4.84
N VAL A 55 -7.60 -1.12 -4.37
CA VAL A 55 -8.90 -0.50 -4.70
C VAL A 55 -8.91 0.98 -4.30
N VAL A 56 -8.53 1.31 -3.06
CA VAL A 56 -8.57 2.70 -2.59
C VAL A 56 -7.52 3.59 -3.29
N CYS A 57 -6.36 3.03 -3.63
CA CYS A 57 -5.32 3.76 -4.36
C CYS A 57 -5.74 4.05 -5.81
N SER A 58 -6.44 3.11 -6.45
CA SER A 58 -7.05 3.27 -7.77
C SER A 58 -8.21 4.27 -7.75
N ALA A 59 -9.10 4.19 -6.76
CA ALA A 59 -10.20 5.15 -6.59
C ALA A 59 -9.69 6.60 -6.41
N ALA A 60 -8.54 6.77 -5.74
CA ALA A 60 -7.84 8.06 -5.62
C ALA A 60 -7.05 8.47 -6.87
N LYS A 61 -7.09 7.67 -7.95
CA LYS A 61 -6.41 7.87 -9.25
C LYS A 61 -4.87 7.89 -9.15
N HIS A 62 -4.29 7.22 -8.16
CA HIS A 62 -2.83 7.13 -8.01
C HIS A 62 -2.26 5.85 -8.63
N ASN A 63 -3.00 4.74 -8.57
CA ASN A 63 -2.60 3.44 -9.14
C ASN A 63 -1.19 2.98 -8.71
N ALA A 64 -0.80 3.28 -7.47
CA ALA A 64 0.54 3.06 -6.96
C ALA A 64 0.74 1.73 -6.22
N ILE A 65 -0.28 0.87 -6.19
CA ILE A 65 -0.23 -0.42 -5.47
C ILE A 65 -0.71 -1.52 -6.40
N ARG A 66 0.04 -2.61 -6.45
CA ARG A 66 -0.30 -3.83 -7.20
C ARG A 66 -0.29 -5.04 -6.28
N LEU A 67 -1.03 -6.08 -6.65
CA LEU A 67 -0.97 -7.37 -5.98
C LEU A 67 0.05 -8.26 -6.71
N VAL A 68 0.92 -8.92 -5.96
CA VAL A 68 1.92 -9.86 -6.48
C VAL A 68 1.81 -11.19 -5.75
N HIS A 69 2.20 -12.27 -6.41
CA HIS A 69 2.18 -13.62 -5.84
C HIS A 69 3.61 -14.07 -5.53
N ARG A 70 3.85 -14.51 -4.30
CA ARG A 70 5.16 -15.03 -3.84
C ARG A 70 5.00 -16.39 -3.15
#